data_AF-A0A3C2B642-F1
#
_entry.id   AF-A0A3C2B642-F1
#
_cell.length_a   1.000
_cell.length_b   1.000
_cell.length_c   1.000
_cell.angle_alpha   90.00
_cell.angle_beta   90.00
_cell.angle_gamma   90.00
#
_symmetry.space_group_name_H-M   'P 1'
#
loop_
_entity.id
_entity.type
_entity.pdbx_description
1 polymer ?
#
loop_
_entity_poly.entity_id
_entity_poly.type
_entity_poly.pdbx_seq_one_letter_code
_entity_poly.pdbx_strand_id
1 'polypeptide(L)'
;MSPVVDTEHFDPRDEAFIQCPYPHYAALRAEGGVHEIDGESVGRRGQRVFAVSRHDLAIEVLADWRTWSSRVGSPSAVPPPHLIEQLRAIARGGVRAASTML
;
A
#
# COMPACT_ATOMS: atom_id res chain seq x y z
N MET A 1 20.40 -17.86 0.85
CA MET A 1 20.41 -16.57 1.58
C MET A 1 19.09 -15.89 1.31
N SER A 2 18.31 -15.59 2.35
CA SER A 2 17.13 -14.74 2.17
C SER A 2 17.58 -13.36 1.68
N PRO A 3 16.85 -12.70 0.78
CA PRO A 3 17.18 -11.35 0.36
C PRO A 3 17.19 -10.42 1.59
N VAL A 4 18.15 -9.50 1.61
CA VAL A 4 18.14 -8.40 2.60
C VAL A 4 16.95 -7.53 2.25
N VAL A 5 16.01 -7.41 3.18
CA VAL A 5 14.83 -6.54 3.05
C VAL A 5 15.18 -5.19 3.64
N ASP A 6 14.96 -4.13 2.87
CA ASP A 6 14.97 -2.75 3.40
C ASP A 6 13.61 -2.44 4.02
N THR A 7 13.58 -2.33 5.34
CA THR A 7 12.40 -1.96 6.12
C THR A 7 12.37 -0.45 6.43
N GLU A 8 13.51 0.24 6.38
CA GLU A 8 13.60 1.69 6.66
C GLU A 8 12.93 2.52 5.57
N HIS A 9 13.02 2.08 4.31
CA HIS A 9 12.41 2.74 3.15
C HIS A 9 11.29 1.91 2.51
N PHE A 10 10.50 1.21 3.33
CA PHE A 10 9.42 0.36 2.84
C PHE A 10 8.37 1.14 2.01
N ASP A 11 8.25 0.83 0.72
CA ASP A 11 7.16 1.28 -0.16
C ASP A 11 6.25 0.08 -0.50
N PRO A 12 4.96 0.09 -0.11
CA PRO A 12 4.03 -0.99 -0.42
C PRO A 12 3.71 -1.13 -1.92
N ARG A 13 4.20 -0.23 -2.77
CA ARG A 13 4.08 -0.27 -4.23
C ARG A 13 5.35 -0.76 -4.94
N ASP A 14 6.42 -1.02 -4.19
CA ASP A 14 7.66 -1.51 -4.77
C ASP A 14 7.43 -2.83 -5.51
N GLU A 15 8.01 -2.97 -6.70
CA GLU A 15 7.80 -4.14 -7.55
C GLU A 15 8.30 -5.42 -6.90
N ALA A 16 9.47 -5.39 -6.25
CA ALA A 16 10.02 -6.54 -5.56
C ALA A 16 9.12 -6.97 -4.39
N PHE A 17 8.55 -6.00 -3.67
CA PHE A 17 7.55 -6.27 -2.63
C PHE A 17 6.28 -6.90 -3.20
N ILE A 18 5.69 -6.32 -4.25
CA ILE A 18 4.45 -6.82 -4.87
C ILE A 18 4.62 -8.25 -5.38
N GLN A 19 5.76 -8.56 -6.01
CA GLN A 19 6.02 -9.88 -6.60
C GLN A 19 6.36 -10.94 -5.54
N CYS A 20 7.05 -10.56 -4.45
CA CYS A 20 7.49 -11.49 -3.41
C CYS A 20 7.30 -10.89 -2.01
N PRO A 21 6.06 -10.77 -1.50
CA PRO A 21 5.79 -9.96 -0.30
C PRO A 21 6.17 -10.64 1.02
N TYR A 22 6.27 -11.98 1.05
CA TYR A 22 6.38 -12.72 2.31
C TYR A 22 7.66 -12.46 3.11
N PRO A 23 8.86 -12.40 2.50
CA PRO A 23 10.08 -12.02 3.22
C PRO A 23 9.99 -10.61 3.81
N HIS A 24 9.38 -9.67 3.08
CA HIS A 24 9.20 -8.29 3.55
C HIS A 24 8.28 -8.24 4.76
N TYR A 25 7.12 -8.90 4.69
CA TYR A 25 6.23 -8.98 5.84
C TYR A 25 6.87 -9.67 7.05
N ALA A 26 7.74 -10.66 6.84
CA ALA A 26 8.47 -11.30 7.93
C ALA A 26 9.44 -10.33 8.61
N ALA A 27 10.20 -9.55 7.84
CA ALA A 27 11.10 -8.51 8.36
C ALA A 27 10.32 -7.42 9.12
N LEU A 28 9.26 -6.88 8.51
CA LEU A 28 8.43 -5.84 9.13
C LEU A 28 7.84 -6.30 10.47
N ARG A 29 7.41 -7.57 10.58
CA ARG A 29 6.91 -8.13 11.85
C ARG A 29 8.01 -8.31 12.88
N ALA A 30 9.21 -8.72 12.47
CA ALA A 30 10.35 -8.92 13.36
C ALA A 30 10.81 -7.60 14.03
N GLU A 31 10.65 -6.48 13.33
CA GLU A 31 11.00 -5.14 13.81
C GLU A 31 9.89 -4.44 14.63
N GLY A 32 8.86 -5.18 15.04
CA GLY A 32 7.80 -4.68 15.93
C GLY A 32 6.45 -4.49 15.24
N GLY A 33 6.40 -4.49 13.90
CA GLY A 33 5.15 -4.59 13.14
C GLY A 33 4.38 -3.29 12.92
N VAL A 34 4.95 -2.14 13.28
CA VAL A 34 4.42 -0.80 12.96
C VAL A 34 5.53 -0.01 12.29
N HIS A 35 5.30 0.41 11.04
CA HIS A 35 6.30 1.09 10.22
C HIS A 35 5.73 2.36 9.63
N GLU A 36 6.44 3.47 9.74
CA GLU A 36 6.07 4.69 9.04
C GLU A 36 6.37 4.51 7.54
N ILE A 37 5.42 4.86 6.68
CA ILE A 37 5.56 4.82 5.23
C ILE A 37 5.36 6.22 4.66
N ASP A 38 5.92 6.48 3.49
CA ASP A 38 5.68 7.73 2.78
C ASP A 38 4.18 7.88 2.48
N GLY A 39 3.53 8.90 3.03
CA GLY A 39 2.13 9.18 2.79
C GLY A 39 1.80 9.41 1.31
N GLU A 40 2.74 9.88 0.49
CA GLU A 40 2.55 9.98 -0.96
C GLU A 40 2.27 8.61 -1.60
N SER A 41 2.86 7.52 -1.07
CA SER A 41 2.66 6.17 -1.58
C SER A 41 1.21 5.69 -1.51
N VAL A 42 0.42 6.23 -0.59
CA VAL A 42 -0.99 5.85 -0.38
C VAL A 42 -1.96 7.01 -0.58
N GLY A 43 -1.54 8.09 -1.26
CA GLY A 43 -2.42 9.22 -1.56
C GLY A 43 -2.71 10.15 -0.37
N ARG A 44 -1.81 10.19 0.61
CA ARG A 44 -1.87 11.01 1.84
C ARG A 44 -0.66 11.93 1.96
N ARG A 45 -0.27 12.57 0.86
CA ARG A 45 0.90 13.46 0.79
C ARG A 45 0.91 14.48 1.95
N GLY A 46 2.06 14.60 2.62
CA GLY A 46 2.23 15.50 3.76
C GLY A 46 1.64 15.00 5.08
N GLN A 47 1.11 13.77 5.11
CA GLN A 47 0.63 13.12 6.33
C GLN A 47 1.58 11.98 6.70
N ARG A 48 1.73 11.75 8.01
CA ARG A 48 2.38 10.56 8.52
C ARG A 48 1.42 9.39 8.37
N VAL A 49 1.88 8.32 7.73
CA VAL A 49 1.09 7.10 7.53
C VAL A 49 1.86 5.94 8.13
N PHE A 50 1.15 5.03 8.79
CA PHE A 50 1.74 3.86 9.40
C PHE A 50 1.13 2.59 8.79
N ALA A 51 2.01 1.65 8.41
CA ALA A 51 1.64 0.30 8.02
C ALA A 51 1.74 -0.64 9.22
N VAL A 52 0.75 -1.53 9.38
CA VAL A 52 0.69 -2.52 10.45
C VAL A 52 0.76 -3.92 9.84
N SER A 53 1.70 -4.74 10.30
CA SER A 53 1.98 -6.06 9.70
C SER A 53 1.83 -7.25 10.65
N ARG A 54 1.71 -7.01 11.96
CA ARG A 54 1.39 -8.04 12.95
C ARG A 54 -0.11 -8.24 13.10
N HIS A 55 -0.52 -9.49 13.28
CA HIS A 55 -1.93 -9.85 13.39
C HIS A 55 -2.62 -9.24 14.61
N ASP A 56 -1.98 -9.27 15.79
CA ASP A 56 -2.54 -8.70 17.02
C ASP A 56 -2.80 -7.19 16.89
N LEU A 57 -1.82 -6.44 16.34
CA LEU A 57 -1.97 -5.01 16.09
C LEU A 57 -3.03 -4.71 15.02
N ALA A 58 -3.10 -5.52 13.96
CA ALA A 58 -4.12 -5.36 12.94
C ALA A 58 -5.53 -5.56 13.52
N ILE A 59 -5.71 -6.55 14.38
CA ILE A 59 -6.99 -6.78 15.08
C ILE A 59 -7.32 -5.64 16.03
N GLU A 60 -6.34 -5.09 16.76
CA GLU A 60 -6.55 -3.92 17.63
C GLU A 60 -7.05 -2.71 16.83
N VAL A 61 -6.39 -2.39 15.70
CA VAL A 61 -6.79 -1.29 14.81
C VAL A 61 -8.20 -1.51 14.25
N LEU A 62 -8.52 -2.73 13.81
CA LEU A 62 -9.83 -3.06 13.25
C LEU A 62 -10.95 -3.06 14.30
N ALA A 63 -10.65 -3.40 15.55
CA ALA A 63 -11.62 -3.46 16.63
C ALA A 63 -11.98 -2.07 17.17
N ASP A 64 -11.03 -1.13 17.20
CA ASP A 64 -11.24 0.23 17.70
C ASP A 64 -11.57 1.23 16.58
N TRP A 65 -12.76 1.09 16.01
CA TRP A 65 -13.28 2.00 14.99
C TRP A 65 -13.53 3.44 15.50
N ARG A 66 -13.56 3.66 16.82
CA ARG A 66 -13.75 5.00 17.40
C ARG A 66 -12.47 5.81 17.27
N THR A 67 -11.32 5.17 17.44
CA THR A 67 -10.01 5.76 17.21
C THR A 67 -9.64 5.71 15.72
N TRP A 68 -9.86 4.56 15.07
CA TRP A 68 -9.46 4.30 13.68
C TRP A 68 -10.67 4.33 12.73
N SER A 69 -11.02 5.52 12.27
CA SER A 69 -12.22 5.76 11.47
C SER A 69 -12.04 5.43 9.99
N SER A 70 -13.04 4.77 9.38
CA SER A 70 -13.17 4.62 7.92
C SER A 70 -13.94 5.76 7.24
N ARG A 71 -14.37 6.80 7.97
CA ARG A 71 -15.13 7.93 7.40
C ARG A 71 -14.28 8.81 6.48
N VAL A 72 -12.96 8.79 6.67
CA VAL A 72 -12.02 9.64 5.98
C VAL A 72 -10.93 8.79 5.35
N GLY A 73 -11.14 8.37 4.12
CA GLY A 73 -10.12 7.63 3.40
C GLY A 73 -10.61 6.93 2.15
N SER A 74 -10.33 7.56 1.03
CA SER A 74 -10.13 6.85 -0.22
C SER A 74 -8.64 6.96 -0.51
N PRO A 75 -7.87 5.85 -0.48
CA PRO A 75 -6.52 5.88 -0.98
C PRO A 75 -6.59 6.17 -2.48
N SER A 76 -6.31 7.41 -2.87
CA SER A 76 -5.99 7.74 -4.25
C SER A 76 -4.48 7.64 -4.37
N ALA A 77 -3.97 6.40 -4.44
CA ALA A 77 -2.57 6.16 -4.70
C ALA A 77 -2.18 6.98 -5.94
N VAL A 78 -1.16 7.84 -5.80
CA VAL A 78 -0.67 8.63 -6.92
C VAL A 78 0.09 7.66 -7.83
N PRO A 79 -0.32 7.48 -9.09
CA PRO A 79 0.38 6.61 -10.00
C PRO A 79 1.80 7.15 -10.26
N PRO A 80 2.79 6.27 -10.48
CA PRO A 80 4.15 6.66 -10.84
C PRO A 80 4.18 7.68 -11.99
N PRO A 81 5.10 8.67 -11.98
CA PRO A 81 5.13 9.75 -12.98
C PRO A 81 5.13 9.24 -14.42
N HIS A 82 5.83 8.13 -14.70
CA HIS A 82 5.93 7.55 -16.02
C HIS A 82 4.61 6.94 -16.55
N LEU A 83 3.62 6.67 -15.68
CA LEU A 83 2.32 6.10 -16.06
C LEU A 83 1.21 7.14 -16.23
N ILE A 84 1.41 8.39 -15.77
CA ILE A 84 0.35 9.42 -15.73
C ILE A 84 -0.23 9.67 -17.13
N GLU A 85 0.62 9.84 -18.15
CA GLU A 85 0.14 10.10 -19.52
C GLU A 85 -0.59 8.91 -20.14
N GLN A 86 -0.11 7.69 -19.87
CA GLN A 86 -0.77 6.46 -20.34
C GLN A 86 -2.16 6.31 -19.72
N LEU A 87 -2.29 6.56 -18.40
CA LEU A 87 -3.57 6.52 -17.70
C LEU A 87 -4.55 7.58 -18.24
N ARG A 88 -4.06 8.80 -18.56
CA ARG A 88 -4.88 9.85 -19.20
C ARG A 88 -5.38 9.43 -20.58
N ALA A 89 -4.54 8.77 -21.38
CA ALA A 89 -4.92 8.26 -22.69
C ALA A 89 -6.02 7.20 -22.59
N ILE A 90 -5.89 6.25 -21.65
CA ILE A 90 -6.90 5.20 -21.40
C ILE A 90 -8.23 5.82 -20.93
N ALA A 91 -8.18 6.78 -19.99
CA ALA A 91 -9.37 7.44 -19.47
C ALA A 91 -10.17 8.17 -20.57
N ARG A 92 -9.50 8.80 -21.53
CA ARG A 92 -10.15 9.45 -22.69
C ARG A 92 -10.77 8.45 -23.66
N GLY A 93 -10.14 7.29 -23.86
CA GLY A 93 -10.62 6.24 -24.75
C GLY A 93 -11.79 5.43 -24.17
N GLY A 94 -12.01 5.52 -22.86
CA GLY A 94 -12.91 4.63 -22.12
C GLY A 94 -12.31 3.24 -21.96
N VAL A 95 -12.63 2.57 -20.86
CA VAL A 95 -12.26 1.15 -20.68
C VAL A 95 -13.32 0.33 -21.40
N ARG A 96 -12.96 -0.38 -22.47
CA ARG A 96 -13.89 -1.37 -23.04
C ARG A 96 -14.17 -2.41 -21.97
N ALA A 97 -15.44 -2.60 -21.63
CA ALA A 97 -15.84 -3.69 -20.76
C ALA A 97 -15.41 -5.00 -21.41
N ALA A 98 -14.41 -5.66 -20.83
CA ALA A 98 -14.11 -7.04 -21.19
C ALA A 98 -15.23 -7.92 -20.63
N SER A 99 -15.79 -8.80 -21.45
CA SER A 99 -16.75 -9.80 -20.96
C SER A 99 -16.05 -10.65 -19.90
N THR A 100 -16.52 -10.61 -18.66
CA THR A 100 -16.04 -11.48 -17.57
C THR A 100 -16.78 -12.82 -17.54
N MET A 101 -17.72 -13.04 -18.45
CA MET A 101 -18.39 -14.31 -18.65
C MET A 101 -17.65 -15.08 -19.76
N LEU A 102 -17.01 -16.19 -19.35
CA LEU A 102 -16.85 -17.36 -20.21
C LEU A 102 -18.20 -18.05 -20.40
#